data_AF-A0A141BRE4-F1
#
_entry.id   AF-A0A141BRE4-F1
#
_cell.length_a   1.000
_cell.length_b   1.000
_cell.length_c   1.000
_cell.angle_alpha   90.00
_cell.angle_beta   90.00
_cell.angle_gamma   90.00
#
_symmetry.space_group_name_H-M   'P 1'
#
loop_
_entity.id
_entity.type
_entity.pdbx_description
1 polymer ?
#
loop_
_entity_poly.entity_id
_entity_poly.type
_entity_poly.pdbx_seq_one_letter_code
_entity_poly.pdbx_strand_id
1 'polypeptide(L)'
;MNFTKLTDHLKLATDRLIGFKPEPYELHEGHGVATESIYKMVDQFHELFQHPRRVMPTPELLRLRASLIHEEAVVEGIPAAMNGDIEQLLDAMADFLYVGVGTMVAIKGGISTGMTYYTQEQSIDRFMQTIFVPGNTVFDDMAMPFQEAREASYMLEELADKLENKTVKDSELIQELRRVMNKIYVACMMTYRLADFLGINVVELVGEIHRSNMTKLWPADVEERRQAVANCKYDSSDLGFRHADGTDKMIGFRISDGKILKSPTYSDVDLSSFVEQAKASAMYGMIKK
;
A
#
# COMPACT_ATOMS: atom_id res chain seq x y z
N MET A 1 -22.35 6.12 -13.41
CA MET A 1 -23.50 6.20 -12.46
C MET A 1 -23.62 7.64 -12.00
N ASN A 2 -24.81 8.22 -11.97
CA ASN A 2 -25.02 9.54 -11.35
C ASN A 2 -25.26 9.34 -9.86
N PHE A 3 -24.23 9.59 -9.06
CA PHE A 3 -24.28 9.43 -7.62
C PHE A 3 -24.85 10.69 -6.94
N THR A 4 -25.71 10.48 -5.94
CA THR A 4 -26.40 11.51 -5.16
C THR A 4 -26.49 11.07 -3.69
N LYS A 5 -26.68 12.01 -2.76
CA LYS A 5 -26.89 11.65 -1.33
C LYS A 5 -28.03 10.63 -1.12
N LEU A 6 -29.11 10.74 -1.91
CA LEU A 6 -30.22 9.80 -1.83
C LEU A 6 -29.82 8.39 -2.31
N THR A 7 -29.08 8.27 -3.41
CA THR A 7 -28.61 6.97 -3.91
C THR A 7 -27.65 6.31 -2.93
N ASP A 8 -26.84 7.09 -2.22
CA ASP A 8 -25.86 6.58 -1.25
C ASP A 8 -26.57 6.01 -0.02
N HIS A 9 -27.54 6.75 0.53
CA HIS A 9 -28.37 6.26 1.64
C HIS A 9 -29.15 5.00 1.25
N LEU A 10 -29.71 4.95 0.03
CA LEU A 10 -30.42 3.77 -0.46
C LEU A 10 -29.47 2.58 -0.65
N LYS A 11 -28.26 2.78 -1.18
CA LYS A 11 -27.26 1.71 -1.34
C LYS A 11 -26.85 1.13 0.02
N LEU A 12 -26.48 1.99 0.97
CA LEU A 12 -26.09 1.56 2.32
C LEU A 12 -27.24 0.86 3.06
N ALA A 13 -28.49 1.34 2.91
CA ALA A 13 -29.66 0.68 3.47
C ALA A 13 -29.89 -0.70 2.82
N THR A 14 -29.72 -0.79 1.51
CA THR A 14 -29.85 -2.04 0.75
C THR A 14 -28.79 -3.04 1.19
N ASP A 15 -27.51 -2.65 1.24
CA ASP A 15 -26.40 -3.51 1.70
C ASP A 15 -26.62 -4.04 3.12
N ARG A 16 -27.26 -3.26 4.00
CA ARG A 16 -27.65 -3.70 5.36
C ARG A 16 -28.80 -4.72 5.34
N LEU A 17 -29.72 -4.63 4.40
CA LEU A 17 -30.92 -5.47 4.32
C LEU A 17 -30.69 -6.79 3.57
N ILE A 18 -30.06 -6.72 2.41
CA ILE A 18 -29.89 -7.87 1.50
C ILE A 18 -28.47 -8.43 1.47
N GLY A 19 -27.54 -7.81 2.21
CA GLY A 19 -26.12 -8.14 2.22
C GLY A 19 -25.34 -7.37 1.14
N PHE A 20 -24.06 -7.13 1.43
CA PHE A 20 -23.16 -6.44 0.52
C PHE A 20 -22.85 -7.29 -0.71
N LYS A 21 -23.03 -6.69 -1.90
CA LYS A 21 -22.57 -7.26 -3.17
C LYS A 21 -21.54 -6.31 -3.79
N PRO A 22 -20.29 -6.74 -3.99
CA PRO A 22 -19.27 -5.89 -4.58
C PRO A 22 -19.61 -5.58 -6.04
N GLU A 23 -19.70 -4.28 -6.32
CA GLU A 23 -19.77 -3.69 -7.66
C GLU A 23 -18.49 -2.87 -7.86
N PRO A 24 -17.48 -3.42 -8.54
CA PRO A 24 -16.25 -2.70 -8.82
C PRO A 24 -16.53 -1.44 -9.64
N TYR A 25 -15.83 -0.36 -9.33
CA TYR A 25 -15.85 0.86 -10.09
C TYR A 25 -14.45 1.43 -10.22
N GLU A 26 -14.24 2.21 -11.26
CA GLU A 26 -12.98 2.87 -11.53
C GLU A 26 -13.16 4.38 -11.35
N LEU A 27 -12.29 5.01 -10.55
CA LEU A 27 -12.32 6.46 -10.30
C LEU A 27 -11.79 7.25 -11.50
N HIS A 28 -10.81 6.69 -12.21
CA HIS A 28 -10.18 7.26 -13.38
C HIS A 28 -9.74 6.15 -14.32
N GLU A 29 -10.04 6.29 -15.62
CA GLU A 29 -9.72 5.29 -16.63
C GLU A 29 -8.22 4.90 -16.60
N GLY A 30 -7.95 3.59 -16.61
CA GLY A 30 -6.59 3.02 -16.60
C GLY A 30 -6.05 2.71 -15.20
N HIS A 31 -6.55 3.36 -14.15
CA HIS A 31 -6.09 3.13 -12.77
C HIS A 31 -6.48 1.74 -12.23
N GLY A 32 -7.56 1.15 -12.74
CA GLY A 32 -7.95 -0.23 -12.45
C GLY A 32 -6.91 -1.24 -12.97
N VAL A 33 -6.38 -1.01 -14.18
CA VAL A 33 -5.32 -1.84 -14.77
C VAL A 33 -4.00 -1.70 -14.01
N ALA A 34 -3.65 -0.47 -13.60
CA ALA A 34 -2.49 -0.23 -12.75
C ALA A 34 -2.61 -0.97 -11.41
N THR A 35 -3.79 -0.91 -10.77
CA THR A 35 -4.08 -1.64 -9.53
C THR A 35 -3.93 -3.14 -9.70
N GLU A 36 -4.47 -3.72 -10.77
CA GLU A 36 -4.36 -5.15 -11.04
C GLU A 36 -2.89 -5.57 -11.24
N SER A 37 -2.11 -4.75 -11.94
CA SER A 37 -0.68 -5.00 -12.18
C SER A 37 0.12 -4.98 -10.89
N ILE A 38 -0.08 -3.96 -10.05
CA ILE A 38 0.58 -3.85 -8.74
C ILE A 38 0.12 -4.99 -7.81
N TYR A 39 -1.17 -5.33 -7.83
CA TYR A 39 -1.70 -6.45 -7.04
C TYR A 39 -1.01 -7.77 -7.39
N LYS A 40 -0.74 -8.04 -8.67
CA LYS A 40 -0.01 -9.25 -9.08
C LYS A 40 1.42 -9.27 -8.54
N MET A 41 2.14 -8.14 -8.61
CA MET A 41 3.49 -8.00 -8.05
C MET A 41 3.50 -8.25 -6.53
N VAL A 42 2.59 -7.60 -5.81
CA VAL A 42 2.53 -7.72 -4.35
C VAL A 42 2.03 -9.10 -3.92
N ASP A 43 1.11 -9.72 -4.66
CA ASP A 43 0.68 -11.10 -4.41
C ASP A 43 1.82 -12.11 -4.61
N GLN A 44 2.64 -11.91 -5.65
CA GLN A 44 3.85 -12.70 -5.88
C GLN A 44 4.84 -12.55 -4.72
N PHE A 45 5.03 -11.33 -4.21
CA PHE A 45 5.88 -11.10 -3.03
C PHE A 45 5.31 -11.79 -1.79
N HIS A 46 4.01 -11.67 -1.54
CA HIS A 46 3.38 -12.34 -0.40
C HIS A 46 3.52 -13.87 -0.49
N GLU A 47 3.41 -14.43 -1.69
CA GLU A 47 3.61 -15.86 -1.92
C GLU A 47 5.05 -16.28 -1.62
N LEU A 48 6.03 -15.62 -2.25
CA LEU A 48 7.44 -15.96 -2.10
C LEU A 48 7.93 -15.83 -0.66
N PHE A 49 7.54 -14.75 0.03
CA PHE A 49 7.99 -14.46 1.39
C PHE A 49 7.08 -15.04 2.47
N GLN A 50 6.07 -15.83 2.07
CA GLN A 50 5.13 -16.53 2.94
C GLN A 50 4.38 -15.57 3.88
N HIS A 51 3.97 -14.41 3.36
CA HIS A 51 3.10 -13.48 4.06
C HIS A 51 1.62 -13.86 3.89
N PRO A 52 0.73 -13.39 4.78
CA PRO A 52 -0.70 -13.67 4.68
C PRO A 52 -1.27 -13.28 3.31
N ARG A 53 -2.14 -14.15 2.76
CA ARG A 53 -2.84 -13.96 1.48
C ARG A 53 -4.30 -14.37 1.63
N ARG A 54 -5.21 -13.44 1.38
CA ARG A 54 -6.67 -13.65 1.39
C ARG A 54 -7.18 -14.37 2.65
N VAL A 55 -6.59 -14.04 3.82
CA VAL A 55 -6.98 -14.61 5.11
C VAL A 55 -8.04 -13.75 5.79
N MET A 56 -8.76 -14.32 6.75
CA MET A 56 -9.65 -13.52 7.59
C MET A 56 -8.80 -12.56 8.44
N PRO A 57 -9.25 -11.30 8.64
CA PRO A 57 -8.50 -10.36 9.45
C PRO A 57 -8.47 -10.81 10.92
N THR A 58 -7.30 -10.78 11.52
CA THR A 58 -7.12 -10.84 12.98
C THR A 58 -6.69 -9.46 13.47
N PRO A 59 -6.83 -9.14 14.77
CA PRO A 59 -6.31 -7.90 15.32
C PRO A 59 -4.83 -7.68 15.00
N GLU A 60 -3.99 -8.70 15.16
CA GLU A 60 -2.54 -8.63 14.91
C GLU A 60 -2.24 -8.33 13.44
N LEU A 61 -2.97 -8.96 12.51
CA LEU A 61 -2.81 -8.68 11.09
C LEU A 61 -3.22 -7.23 10.77
N LEU A 62 -4.35 -6.76 11.30
CA LEU A 62 -4.83 -5.40 11.06
C LEU A 62 -3.85 -4.37 11.59
N ARG A 63 -3.31 -4.55 12.80
CA ARG A 63 -2.28 -3.67 13.38
C ARG A 63 -0.99 -3.69 12.58
N LEU A 64 -0.53 -4.86 12.14
CA LEU A 64 0.62 -4.96 11.26
C LEU A 64 0.40 -4.19 9.95
N ARG A 65 -0.78 -4.29 9.34
CA ARG A 65 -1.09 -3.53 8.12
C ARG A 65 -1.19 -2.04 8.39
N ALA A 66 -1.76 -1.64 9.53
CA ALA A 66 -1.83 -0.26 9.96
C ALA A 66 -0.44 0.34 10.16
N SER A 67 0.46 -0.37 10.88
CA SER A 67 1.81 0.10 11.15
C SER A 67 2.63 0.24 9.87
N LEU A 68 2.51 -0.70 8.92
CA LEU A 68 3.18 -0.61 7.62
C LEU A 68 2.69 0.60 6.83
N ILE A 69 1.37 0.80 6.70
CA ILE A 69 0.83 1.99 6.01
C ILE A 69 1.27 3.28 6.73
N HIS A 70 1.27 3.28 8.06
CA HIS A 70 1.66 4.44 8.84
C HIS A 70 3.15 4.80 8.63
N GLU A 71 4.04 3.81 8.60
CA GLU A 71 5.47 4.04 8.30
C GLU A 71 5.61 4.73 6.94
N GLU A 72 5.17 4.08 5.86
CA GLU A 72 5.42 4.58 4.50
C GLU A 72 4.69 5.91 4.23
N ALA A 73 3.46 6.07 4.71
CA ALA A 73 2.67 7.26 4.43
C ALA A 73 2.99 8.42 5.40
N VAL A 74 3.07 8.16 6.70
CA VAL A 74 3.14 9.23 7.71
C VAL A 74 4.57 9.59 8.06
N VAL A 75 5.43 8.58 8.23
CA VAL A 75 6.82 8.79 8.62
C VAL A 75 7.64 9.22 7.42
N GLU A 76 7.36 8.69 6.23
CA GLU A 76 8.16 8.97 5.02
C GLU A 76 7.42 9.89 4.03
N GLY A 77 6.24 9.50 3.56
CA GLY A 77 5.52 10.18 2.47
C GLY A 77 5.11 11.63 2.77
N ILE A 78 4.51 11.90 3.93
CA ILE A 78 4.13 13.27 4.31
C ILE A 78 5.36 14.18 4.40
N PRO A 79 6.44 13.84 5.14
CA PRO A 79 7.64 14.67 5.16
C PRO A 79 8.28 14.87 3.78
N ALA A 80 8.36 13.83 2.96
CA ALA A 80 8.91 13.93 1.61
C ALA A 80 8.12 14.91 0.74
N ALA A 81 6.79 14.81 0.76
CA ALA A 81 5.91 15.76 0.08
C ALA A 81 6.08 17.19 0.60
N MET A 82 6.06 17.37 1.93
CA MET A 82 6.16 18.70 2.55
C MET A 82 7.51 19.39 2.33
N ASN A 83 8.59 18.61 2.20
CA ASN A 83 9.93 19.13 1.95
C ASN A 83 10.23 19.33 0.46
N GLY A 84 9.32 18.93 -0.44
CA GLY A 84 9.57 18.96 -1.88
C GLY A 84 10.69 18.01 -2.33
N ASP A 85 10.99 16.98 -1.54
CA ASP A 85 12.02 16.00 -1.86
C ASP A 85 11.45 14.98 -2.84
N ILE A 86 11.67 15.22 -4.14
CA ILE A 86 11.11 14.38 -5.21
C ILE A 86 11.61 12.94 -5.14
N GLU A 87 12.86 12.72 -4.74
CA GLU A 87 13.41 11.36 -4.68
C GLU A 87 12.73 10.57 -3.58
N GLN A 88 12.68 11.12 -2.36
CA GLN A 88 11.96 10.49 -1.24
C GLN A 88 10.45 10.42 -1.48
N LEU A 89 9.87 11.37 -2.22
CA LEU A 89 8.46 11.35 -2.57
C LEU A 89 8.14 10.15 -3.48
N LEU A 90 8.95 9.92 -4.51
CA LEU A 90 8.76 8.79 -5.42
C LEU A 90 8.94 7.45 -4.72
N ASP A 91 9.93 7.35 -3.82
CA ASP A 91 10.15 6.17 -2.98
C ASP A 91 8.92 5.89 -2.10
N ALA A 92 8.49 6.89 -1.32
CA ALA A 92 7.34 6.76 -0.43
C ALA A 92 6.02 6.52 -1.18
N MET A 93 5.83 7.08 -2.39
CA MET A 93 4.69 6.77 -3.25
C MET A 93 4.66 5.29 -3.59
N ALA A 94 5.81 4.74 -4.00
CA ALA A 94 5.92 3.36 -4.44
C ALA A 94 5.79 2.37 -3.28
N ASP A 95 6.44 2.64 -2.15
CA ASP A 95 6.36 1.83 -0.94
C ASP A 95 4.97 1.89 -0.31
N PHE A 96 4.33 3.07 -0.26
CA PHE A 96 2.92 3.19 0.14
C PHE A 96 2.02 2.32 -0.74
N LEU A 97 2.17 2.36 -2.07
CA LEU A 97 1.36 1.52 -2.96
C LEU A 97 1.60 0.03 -2.71
N TYR A 98 2.86 -0.35 -2.43
CA TYR A 98 3.24 -1.72 -2.10
C TYR A 98 2.54 -2.21 -0.81
N VAL A 99 2.54 -1.40 0.26
CA VAL A 99 1.90 -1.77 1.53
C VAL A 99 0.38 -1.53 1.53
N GLY A 100 -0.13 -0.55 0.79
CA GLY A 100 -1.56 -0.30 0.62
C GLY A 100 -2.24 -1.45 -0.12
N VAL A 101 -1.72 -1.78 -1.31
CA VAL A 101 -2.21 -2.93 -2.10
C VAL A 101 -1.91 -4.25 -1.39
N GLY A 102 -0.78 -4.37 -0.68
CA GLY A 102 -0.48 -5.55 0.15
C GLY A 102 -1.51 -5.80 1.25
N THR A 103 -2.18 -4.76 1.74
CA THR A 103 -3.30 -4.91 2.70
C THR A 103 -4.51 -5.55 2.03
N MET A 104 -4.80 -5.18 0.78
CA MET A 104 -5.86 -5.81 -0.02
C MET A 104 -5.53 -7.25 -0.44
N VAL A 105 -4.25 -7.57 -0.65
CA VAL A 105 -3.77 -8.94 -0.90
C VAL A 105 -3.92 -9.80 0.36
N ALA A 106 -3.54 -9.27 1.52
CA ALA A 106 -3.53 -10.02 2.78
C ALA A 106 -4.94 -10.43 3.23
N ILE A 107 -5.92 -9.55 3.08
CA ILE A 107 -7.26 -9.74 3.65
C ILE A 107 -8.21 -10.34 2.63
N LYS A 108 -8.99 -11.34 3.06
CA LYS A 108 -9.99 -12.03 2.22
C LYS A 108 -11.00 -11.02 1.66
N GLY A 109 -11.11 -10.98 0.33
CA GLY A 109 -11.98 -10.04 -0.38
C GLY A 109 -11.47 -8.60 -0.37
N GLY A 110 -10.22 -8.34 0.05
CA GLY A 110 -9.66 -6.99 0.16
C GLY A 110 -9.78 -6.20 -1.13
N ILE A 111 -9.28 -6.74 -2.26
CA ILE A 111 -9.35 -6.05 -3.56
C ILE A 111 -10.80 -5.82 -4.03
N SER A 112 -11.65 -6.84 -3.97
CA SER A 112 -13.05 -6.72 -4.42
C SER A 112 -13.83 -5.75 -3.56
N THR A 113 -13.45 -5.58 -2.29
CA THR A 113 -14.10 -4.65 -1.38
C THR A 113 -13.55 -3.23 -1.52
N GLY A 114 -12.23 -3.08 -1.70
CA GLY A 114 -11.58 -1.78 -1.88
C GLY A 114 -12.00 -1.08 -3.16
N MET A 115 -12.06 -1.81 -4.27
CA MET A 115 -12.47 -1.30 -5.58
C MET A 115 -13.99 -1.05 -5.71
N THR A 116 -14.75 -1.10 -4.61
CA THR A 116 -16.21 -0.86 -4.65
C THR A 116 -16.57 0.53 -4.20
N TYR A 117 -17.57 1.09 -4.86
CA TYR A 117 -18.07 2.41 -4.51
C TYR A 117 -18.73 2.34 -3.14
N TYR A 118 -18.31 3.20 -2.21
CA TYR A 118 -18.90 3.27 -0.88
C TYR A 118 -19.97 4.36 -0.79
N THR A 119 -19.57 5.63 -0.89
CA THR A 119 -20.44 6.81 -1.02
C THR A 119 -19.74 7.86 -1.89
N GLN A 120 -20.48 8.85 -2.39
CA GLN A 120 -19.94 9.90 -3.28
C GLN A 120 -18.84 10.65 -2.53
N GLU A 121 -19.15 11.02 -1.30
CA GLU A 121 -18.27 11.74 -0.40
C GLU A 121 -17.01 10.91 -0.08
N GLN A 122 -17.15 9.62 0.23
CA GLN A 122 -16.03 8.80 0.69
C GLN A 122 -15.18 8.22 -0.45
N SER A 123 -15.68 8.28 -1.68
CA SER A 123 -15.02 7.70 -2.85
C SER A 123 -14.62 8.75 -3.88
N ILE A 124 -15.61 9.40 -4.52
CA ILE A 124 -15.36 10.27 -5.68
C ILE A 124 -14.90 11.66 -5.24
N ASP A 125 -15.59 12.29 -4.29
CA ASP A 125 -15.25 13.64 -3.86
C ASP A 125 -13.87 13.66 -3.18
N ARG A 126 -13.55 12.61 -2.40
CA ARG A 126 -12.23 12.40 -1.80
C ARG A 126 -11.15 12.23 -2.87
N PHE A 127 -11.37 11.37 -3.86
CA PHE A 127 -10.43 11.23 -4.98
C PHE A 127 -10.21 12.54 -5.74
N MET A 128 -11.25 13.38 -5.87
CA MET A 128 -11.09 14.67 -6.54
C MET A 128 -10.20 15.65 -5.76
N GLN A 129 -10.10 15.49 -4.43
CA GLN A 129 -9.18 16.22 -3.56
C GLN A 129 -7.78 15.59 -3.64
N THR A 130 -6.97 15.97 -4.63
CA THR A 130 -5.57 15.50 -4.69
C THR A 130 -4.64 16.60 -5.14
N ILE A 131 -4.95 17.31 -6.22
CA ILE A 131 -4.08 18.31 -6.82
C ILE A 131 -4.88 19.55 -7.19
N PHE A 132 -4.30 20.72 -6.94
CA PHE A 132 -4.84 22.06 -7.12
C PHE A 132 -6.07 22.35 -6.26
N VAL A 133 -6.04 21.94 -4.98
CA VAL A 133 -7.13 22.24 -4.06
C VAL A 133 -7.07 23.72 -3.64
N PRO A 134 -8.17 24.49 -3.76
CA PRO A 134 -8.17 25.91 -3.39
C PRO A 134 -7.72 26.15 -1.95
N GLY A 135 -6.71 26.99 -1.77
CA GLY A 135 -6.14 27.33 -0.46
C GLY A 135 -4.92 26.50 -0.04
N ASN A 136 -4.60 25.43 -0.79
CA ASN A 136 -3.43 24.60 -0.54
C ASN A 136 -2.19 25.10 -1.31
N THR A 137 -1.01 24.78 -0.77
CA THR A 137 0.24 24.78 -1.54
C THR A 137 0.36 23.50 -2.37
N VAL A 138 1.28 23.49 -3.33
CA VAL A 138 1.60 22.26 -4.09
C VAL A 138 2.07 21.12 -3.16
N PHE A 139 2.75 21.46 -2.06
CA PHE A 139 3.24 20.49 -1.08
C PHE A 139 2.10 19.86 -0.27
N ASP A 140 1.11 20.67 0.13
CA ASP A 140 -0.09 20.17 0.81
C ASP A 140 -0.87 19.20 -0.08
N ASP A 141 -0.96 19.52 -1.38
CA ASP A 141 -1.59 18.68 -2.39
C ASP A 141 -0.84 17.35 -2.58
N MET A 142 0.49 17.39 -2.71
CA MET A 142 1.33 16.19 -2.79
C MET A 142 1.22 15.30 -1.54
N ALA A 143 0.95 15.88 -0.37
CA ALA A 143 0.79 15.13 0.87
C ALA A 143 -0.58 14.44 1.00
N MET A 144 -1.60 14.83 0.22
CA MET A 144 -2.97 14.31 0.38
C MET A 144 -3.13 12.80 0.27
N PRO A 145 -2.50 12.09 -0.70
CA PRO A 145 -2.63 10.64 -0.78
C PRO A 145 -2.17 9.96 0.53
N PHE A 146 -1.10 10.49 1.13
CA PHE A 146 -0.55 9.98 2.38
C PHE A 146 -1.39 10.36 3.60
N GLN A 147 -2.02 11.54 3.60
CA GLN A 147 -3.02 11.89 4.63
C GLN A 147 -4.24 10.96 4.57
N GLU A 148 -4.70 10.61 3.37
CA GLU A 148 -5.80 9.66 3.19
C GLU A 148 -5.40 8.24 3.66
N ALA A 149 -4.16 7.83 3.36
CA ALA A 149 -3.58 6.58 3.85
C ALA A 149 -3.41 6.55 5.38
N ARG A 150 -3.05 7.68 6.02
CA ARG A 150 -3.00 7.82 7.47
C ARG A 150 -4.35 7.55 8.11
N GLU A 151 -5.41 8.14 7.59
CA GLU A 151 -6.76 7.88 8.12
C GLU A 151 -7.15 6.40 7.95
N ALA A 152 -6.70 5.76 6.86
CA ALA A 152 -6.90 4.33 6.66
C ALA A 152 -6.15 3.48 7.70
N SER A 153 -4.92 3.85 8.09
CA SER A 153 -4.18 3.13 9.13
C SER A 153 -4.86 3.25 10.51
N TYR A 154 -5.38 4.43 10.86
CA TYR A 154 -6.17 4.60 12.08
C TYR A 154 -7.46 3.77 12.07
N MET A 155 -8.13 3.66 10.93
CA MET A 155 -9.31 2.80 10.80
C MET A 155 -8.99 1.31 10.92
N LEU A 156 -7.80 0.86 10.50
CA LEU A 156 -7.36 -0.52 10.72
C LEU A 156 -7.11 -0.80 12.22
N GLU A 157 -6.47 0.13 12.93
CA GLU A 157 -6.27 0.04 14.39
C GLU A 157 -7.61 0.02 15.14
N GLU A 158 -8.54 0.92 14.80
CA GLU A 158 -9.88 0.95 15.41
C GLU A 158 -10.62 -0.38 15.19
N LEU A 159 -10.50 -0.97 13.99
CA LEU A 159 -11.08 -2.28 13.70
C LEU A 159 -10.38 -3.41 14.47
N ALA A 160 -9.07 -3.34 14.66
CA ALA A 160 -8.33 -4.30 15.48
C ALA A 160 -8.80 -4.26 16.94
N ASP A 161 -8.86 -3.08 17.54
CA ASP A 161 -9.36 -2.87 18.91
C ASP A 161 -10.80 -3.39 19.07
N LYS A 162 -11.62 -3.14 18.05
CA LYS A 162 -13.00 -3.60 18.00
C LYS A 162 -13.11 -5.12 17.97
N LEU A 163 -12.24 -5.81 17.24
CA LEU A 163 -12.20 -7.28 17.17
C LEU A 163 -11.70 -7.92 18.47
N GLU A 164 -10.84 -7.25 19.23
CA GLU A 164 -10.36 -7.77 20.52
C GLU A 164 -11.38 -7.61 21.65
N ASN A 165 -12.06 -6.46 21.68
CA ASN A 165 -12.87 -6.07 22.83
C ASN A 165 -14.33 -6.54 22.75
N LYS A 166 -14.80 -6.96 21.57
CA LYS A 166 -16.18 -7.47 21.41
C LYS A 166 -16.31 -8.50 20.31
N THR A 167 -17.31 -9.37 20.45
CA THR A 167 -17.76 -10.22 19.36
C THR A 167 -18.42 -9.36 18.28
N VAL A 168 -17.82 -9.34 17.09
CA VAL A 168 -18.34 -8.63 15.92
C VAL A 168 -19.08 -9.61 15.02
N LYS A 169 -20.28 -9.24 14.56
CA LYS A 169 -21.03 -10.06 13.58
C LYS A 169 -20.37 -9.95 12.20
N ASP A 170 -20.43 -11.02 11.41
CA ASP A 170 -19.88 -11.04 10.04
C ASP A 170 -20.33 -9.85 9.19
N SER A 171 -21.61 -9.48 9.25
CA SER A 171 -22.16 -8.33 8.51
C SER A 171 -21.56 -6.99 8.93
N GLU A 172 -21.24 -6.83 10.23
CA GLU A 172 -20.59 -5.63 10.77
C GLU A 172 -19.12 -5.62 10.35
N LEU A 173 -18.42 -6.75 10.45
CA LEU A 173 -17.02 -6.87 10.00
C LEU A 173 -16.88 -6.55 8.51
N ILE A 174 -17.76 -7.08 7.66
CA ILE A 174 -17.77 -6.80 6.22
C ILE A 174 -17.95 -5.30 5.94
N GLN A 175 -18.81 -4.62 6.71
CA GLN A 175 -19.01 -3.17 6.54
C GLN A 175 -17.79 -2.35 6.95
N GLU A 176 -17.14 -2.70 8.06
CA GLU A 176 -15.91 -2.02 8.49
C GLU A 176 -14.77 -2.27 7.52
N LEU A 177 -14.59 -3.53 7.10
CA LEU A 177 -13.60 -3.89 6.07
C LEU A 177 -13.85 -3.13 4.78
N ARG A 178 -15.11 -2.95 4.38
CA ARG A 178 -15.42 -2.16 3.18
C ARG A 178 -15.05 -0.71 3.31
N ARG A 179 -15.34 -0.10 4.46
CA ARG A 179 -14.99 1.29 4.71
C ARG A 179 -13.47 1.48 4.63
N VAL A 180 -12.69 0.63 5.30
CA VAL A 180 -11.23 0.76 5.35
C VAL A 180 -10.55 0.38 4.04
N MET A 181 -10.99 -0.69 3.37
CA MET A 181 -10.44 -1.06 2.06
C MET A 181 -10.72 0.00 1.00
N ASN A 182 -11.91 0.62 1.00
CA ASN A 182 -12.20 1.71 0.09
C ASN A 182 -11.32 2.94 0.38
N LYS A 183 -11.08 3.27 1.66
CA LYS A 183 -10.16 4.34 2.06
C LYS A 183 -8.75 4.12 1.51
N ILE A 184 -8.22 2.90 1.67
CA ILE A 184 -6.91 2.53 1.11
C ILE A 184 -6.93 2.64 -0.42
N TYR A 185 -8.00 2.15 -1.07
CA TYR A 185 -8.13 2.21 -2.52
C TYR A 185 -8.15 3.66 -3.05
N VAL A 186 -8.91 4.55 -2.42
CA VAL A 186 -8.94 5.98 -2.76
C VAL A 186 -7.56 6.58 -2.60
N ALA A 187 -6.85 6.32 -1.50
CA ALA A 187 -5.47 6.77 -1.31
C ALA A 187 -4.53 6.29 -2.43
N CYS A 188 -4.62 5.01 -2.83
CA CYS A 188 -3.86 4.50 -3.99
C CYS A 188 -4.20 5.26 -5.29
N MET A 189 -5.48 5.54 -5.57
CA MET A 189 -5.87 6.27 -6.78
C MET A 189 -5.35 7.71 -6.76
N MET A 190 -5.34 8.34 -5.59
CA MET A 190 -4.76 9.66 -5.40
C MET A 190 -3.25 9.63 -5.67
N THR A 191 -2.52 8.58 -5.25
CA THR A 191 -1.11 8.39 -5.58
C THR A 191 -0.89 8.18 -7.08
N TYR A 192 -1.75 7.42 -7.77
CA TYR A 192 -1.66 7.26 -9.22
C TYR A 192 -1.87 8.59 -9.95
N ARG A 193 -2.85 9.37 -9.50
CA ARG A 193 -3.09 10.71 -10.04
C ARG A 193 -1.87 11.60 -9.85
N LEU A 194 -1.22 11.55 -8.69
CA LEU A 194 0.04 12.27 -8.45
C LEU A 194 1.15 11.80 -9.41
N ALA A 195 1.29 10.50 -9.66
CA ALA A 195 2.23 9.96 -10.62
C ALA A 195 1.96 10.46 -12.05
N ASP A 196 0.68 10.46 -12.48
CA ASP A 196 0.26 10.98 -13.79
C ASP A 196 0.70 12.44 -13.96
N PHE A 197 0.55 13.24 -12.91
CA PHE A 197 0.96 14.64 -12.89
C PHE A 197 2.48 14.85 -12.94
N LEU A 198 3.25 13.95 -12.33
CA LEU A 198 4.71 13.92 -12.40
C LEU A 198 5.22 13.32 -13.72
N GLY A 199 4.33 12.81 -14.57
CA GLY A 199 4.69 12.13 -15.82
C GLY A 199 5.35 10.77 -15.60
N ILE A 200 5.05 10.11 -14.47
CA ILE A 200 5.67 8.85 -14.07
C ILE A 200 4.71 7.70 -14.34
N ASN A 201 5.20 6.65 -15.02
CA ASN A 201 4.48 5.38 -15.08
C ASN A 201 4.52 4.70 -13.71
N VAL A 202 3.42 4.78 -12.97
CA VAL A 202 3.34 4.27 -11.60
C VAL A 202 3.57 2.75 -11.50
N VAL A 203 3.22 2.00 -12.55
CA VAL A 203 3.44 0.54 -12.56
C VAL A 203 4.93 0.22 -12.71
N GLU A 204 5.67 1.01 -13.49
CA GLU A 204 7.13 0.86 -13.61
C GLU A 204 7.85 1.29 -12.33
N LEU A 205 7.40 2.39 -11.71
CA LEU A 205 7.92 2.86 -10.42
C LEU A 205 7.77 1.78 -9.33
N VAL A 206 6.56 1.22 -9.16
CA VAL A 206 6.33 0.12 -8.22
C VAL A 206 7.04 -1.16 -8.66
N GLY A 207 7.21 -1.37 -9.97
CA GLY A 207 7.96 -2.47 -10.53
C GLY A 207 9.43 -2.48 -10.09
N GLU A 208 10.05 -1.32 -9.93
CA GLU A 208 11.43 -1.20 -9.44
C GLU A 208 11.53 -1.52 -7.95
N ILE A 209 10.59 -1.04 -7.13
CA ILE A 209 10.45 -1.48 -5.72
C ILE A 209 10.24 -2.99 -5.64
N HIS A 210 9.37 -3.53 -6.47
CA HIS A 210 9.11 -4.96 -6.53
C HIS A 210 10.37 -5.75 -6.88
N ARG A 211 11.07 -5.39 -7.97
CA ARG A 211 12.32 -6.00 -8.39
C ARG A 211 13.31 -6.03 -7.23
N SER A 212 13.52 -4.89 -6.58
CA SER A 212 14.40 -4.78 -5.41
C SER A 212 13.96 -5.72 -4.28
N ASN A 213 12.68 -5.68 -3.90
CA ASN A 213 12.10 -6.53 -2.86
C ASN A 213 12.28 -8.03 -3.13
N MET A 214 12.17 -8.47 -4.38
CA MET A 214 12.36 -9.87 -4.76
C MET A 214 13.83 -10.34 -4.65
N THR A 215 14.80 -9.41 -4.57
CA THR A 215 16.22 -9.74 -4.34
C THR A 215 16.58 -9.94 -2.86
N LYS A 216 15.63 -9.82 -1.93
CA LYS A 216 15.88 -10.02 -0.48
C LYS A 216 16.25 -11.45 -0.09
N LEU A 217 16.07 -12.42 -0.99
CA LEU A 217 16.43 -13.83 -0.76
C LEU A 217 17.93 -14.04 -0.53
N TRP A 218 18.24 -14.96 0.38
CA TRP A 218 19.58 -15.33 0.82
C TRP A 218 20.07 -16.61 0.13
N PRO A 219 21.40 -16.81 0.03
CA PRO A 219 21.96 -18.02 -0.57
C PRO A 219 21.46 -19.32 0.05
N ALA A 220 21.23 -20.30 -0.83
CA ALA A 220 20.87 -21.68 -0.49
C ALA A 220 22.05 -22.43 0.13
N ASP A 221 23.22 -22.26 -0.49
CA ASP A 221 24.45 -22.90 -0.10
C ASP A 221 24.87 -22.48 1.31
N VAL A 222 25.28 -23.47 2.10
CA VAL A 222 25.56 -23.27 3.52
C VAL A 222 26.83 -22.44 3.71
N GLU A 223 27.82 -22.59 2.84
CA GLU A 223 29.07 -21.83 2.90
C GLU A 223 28.84 -20.38 2.50
N GLU A 224 28.18 -20.15 1.35
CA GLU A 224 27.83 -18.82 0.89
C GLU A 224 26.95 -18.08 1.91
N ARG A 225 25.95 -18.77 2.49
CA ARG A 225 25.08 -18.17 3.51
C ARG A 225 25.86 -17.87 4.79
N ARG A 226 26.81 -18.73 5.21
CA ARG A 226 27.65 -18.44 6.39
C ARG A 226 28.49 -17.18 6.18
N GLN A 227 29.08 -17.01 5.01
CA GLN A 227 29.83 -15.81 4.65
C GLN A 227 28.93 -14.57 4.60
N ALA A 228 27.73 -14.70 4.02
CA ALA A 228 26.74 -13.63 3.99
C ALA A 228 26.34 -13.19 5.42
N VAL A 229 26.10 -14.15 6.32
CA VAL A 229 25.79 -13.86 7.74
C VAL A 229 26.96 -13.15 8.43
N ALA A 230 28.20 -13.61 8.22
CA ALA A 230 29.38 -13.01 8.83
C ALA A 230 29.61 -11.54 8.40
N ASN A 231 29.15 -11.18 7.20
CA ASN A 231 29.33 -9.84 6.62
C ASN A 231 28.08 -8.96 6.70
N CYS A 232 27.00 -9.43 7.33
CA CYS A 232 25.77 -8.66 7.44
C CYS A 232 25.73 -7.80 8.71
N LYS A 233 24.87 -6.78 8.71
CA LYS A 233 24.67 -5.86 9.84
C LYS A 233 23.74 -6.38 10.94
N TYR A 234 23.20 -7.59 10.79
CA TYR A 234 22.17 -8.12 11.67
C TYR A 234 22.77 -8.87 12.85
N ASP A 235 22.06 -8.87 13.97
CA ASP A 235 22.43 -9.71 15.11
C ASP A 235 22.25 -11.18 14.74
N SER A 236 23.37 -11.92 14.71
CA SER A 236 23.37 -13.35 14.40
C SER A 236 22.51 -14.20 15.34
N SER A 237 22.28 -13.75 16.58
CA SER A 237 21.42 -14.45 17.55
C SER A 237 19.93 -14.25 17.29
N ASP A 238 19.57 -13.23 16.52
CA ASP A 238 18.21 -12.88 16.14
C ASP A 238 17.94 -13.12 14.64
N LEU A 239 18.86 -13.78 13.93
CA LEU A 239 18.77 -14.05 12.50
C LEU A 239 18.35 -15.51 12.25
N GLY A 240 17.13 -15.68 11.76
CA GLY A 240 16.55 -16.96 11.35
C GLY A 240 16.52 -17.13 9.83
N PHE A 241 16.44 -18.39 9.39
CA PHE A 241 16.28 -18.74 7.99
C PHE A 241 15.19 -19.79 7.79
N ARG A 242 14.39 -19.62 6.73
CA ARG A 242 13.47 -20.65 6.24
C ARG A 242 13.53 -20.72 4.71
N HIS A 243 13.09 -21.82 4.14
CA HIS A 243 13.14 -22.00 2.69
C HIS A 243 12.14 -21.08 2.00
N ALA A 244 12.53 -20.50 0.85
CA ALA A 244 11.61 -19.78 -0.03
C ALA A 244 10.99 -20.77 -1.02
N ASP A 245 9.72 -21.09 -0.82
CA ASP A 245 9.01 -22.11 -1.61
C ASP A 245 9.06 -21.80 -3.11
N GLY A 246 9.29 -22.84 -3.92
CA GLY A 246 9.42 -22.72 -5.37
C GLY A 246 10.77 -22.18 -5.85
N THR A 247 11.74 -21.93 -4.96
CA THR A 247 13.11 -21.55 -5.29
C THR A 247 14.11 -22.46 -4.59
N ASP A 248 15.41 -22.32 -4.86
CA ASP A 248 16.47 -22.95 -4.07
C ASP A 248 16.93 -22.06 -2.89
N LYS A 249 16.48 -20.81 -2.81
CA LYS A 249 16.99 -19.79 -1.90
C LYS A 249 16.31 -19.81 -0.53
N MET A 250 16.86 -19.01 0.39
CA MET A 250 16.35 -18.85 1.75
C MET A 250 15.74 -17.47 1.99
N ILE A 251 14.75 -17.42 2.87
CA ILE A 251 14.23 -16.22 3.48
C ILE A 251 14.98 -15.99 4.78
N GLY A 252 15.77 -14.92 4.86
CA GLY A 252 16.32 -14.43 6.13
C GLY A 252 15.28 -13.56 6.84
N PHE A 253 15.06 -13.82 8.13
CA PHE A 253 14.10 -13.06 8.93
C PHE A 253 14.62 -12.85 10.35
N ARG A 254 14.13 -11.79 10.99
CA ARG A 254 14.40 -11.51 12.39
C ARG A 254 13.52 -12.39 13.27
N ILE A 255 14.10 -13.11 14.22
CA ILE A 255 13.36 -14.08 15.06
C ILE A 255 12.38 -13.37 16.00
N SER A 256 12.79 -12.23 16.55
CA SER A 256 12.03 -11.47 17.55
C SER A 256 10.69 -10.93 17.05
N ASP A 257 10.55 -10.62 15.76
CA ASP A 257 9.34 -10.02 15.20
C ASP A 257 8.92 -10.53 13.81
N GLY A 258 9.69 -11.46 13.22
CA GLY A 258 9.41 -12.02 11.91
C GLY A 258 9.73 -11.12 10.71
N LYS A 259 10.38 -9.95 10.91
CA LYS A 259 10.71 -9.02 9.82
C LYS A 259 11.63 -9.68 8.79
N ILE A 260 11.29 -9.61 7.51
CA ILE A 260 12.15 -10.08 6.41
C ILE A 260 13.39 -9.20 6.30
N LEU A 261 14.57 -9.81 6.24
CA LEU A 261 15.85 -9.13 6.22
C LEU A 261 16.49 -9.20 4.83
N LYS A 262 17.03 -8.07 4.38
CA LYS A 262 17.72 -7.95 3.09
C LYS A 262 19.00 -8.80 3.10
N SER A 263 19.17 -9.70 2.14
CA SER A 263 20.44 -10.40 1.88
C SER A 263 21.57 -9.40 1.61
N PRO A 264 22.85 -9.70 1.94
CA PRO A 264 23.99 -8.88 1.51
C PRO A 264 24.12 -8.74 -0.01
N THR A 265 23.55 -9.67 -0.78
CA THR A 265 23.48 -9.61 -2.25
C THR A 265 22.22 -8.90 -2.76
N TYR A 266 21.48 -8.23 -1.88
CA TYR A 266 20.31 -7.44 -2.23
C TYR A 266 20.70 -6.31 -3.19
N SER A 267 19.82 -6.03 -4.14
CA SER A 267 19.96 -4.92 -5.07
C SER A 267 19.04 -3.80 -4.62
N ASP A 268 19.64 -2.67 -4.23
CA ASP A 268 18.91 -1.45 -3.87
C ASP A 268 18.05 -0.95 -5.03
N VAL A 269 17.02 -0.18 -4.67
CA VAL A 269 16.12 0.50 -5.60
C VAL A 269 16.91 1.56 -6.36
N ASP A 270 16.71 1.65 -7.67
CA ASP A 270 17.25 2.74 -8.50
C ASP A 270 16.14 3.64 -9.03
N LEU A 271 15.95 4.79 -8.37
CA LEU A 271 14.94 5.79 -8.76
C LEU A 271 15.46 6.83 -9.74
N SER A 272 16.73 6.77 -10.16
CA SER A 272 17.39 7.87 -10.87
C SER A 272 16.64 8.29 -12.13
N SER A 273 16.16 7.33 -12.93
CA SER A 273 15.42 7.60 -14.17
C SER A 273 14.06 8.25 -13.91
N PHE A 274 13.36 7.86 -12.85
CA PHE A 274 12.08 8.43 -12.44
C PHE A 274 12.25 9.85 -11.89
N VAL A 275 13.31 10.08 -11.11
CA VAL A 275 13.66 11.42 -10.61
C VAL A 275 13.91 12.39 -11.76
N GLU A 276 14.67 11.98 -12.79
CA GLU A 276 14.92 12.82 -13.95
C GLU A 276 13.64 13.10 -14.76
N GLN A 277 12.75 12.11 -14.92
CA GLN A 277 11.43 12.31 -15.55
C GLN A 277 10.57 13.30 -14.75
N ALA A 278 10.46 13.12 -13.44
CA ALA A 278 9.69 13.98 -12.56
C ALA A 278 10.20 15.42 -12.60
N LYS A 279 11.53 15.62 -12.58
CA LYS A 279 12.17 16.95 -12.69
C LYS A 279 11.95 17.63 -14.04
N ALA A 280 11.73 16.86 -15.10
CA ALA A 280 11.40 17.39 -16.43
C ALA A 280 9.90 17.72 -16.58
N SER A 281 9.05 17.31 -15.63
CA SER A 281 7.61 17.60 -15.66
C SER A 281 7.29 19.08 -15.47
N ALA A 282 6.18 19.53 -16.06
CA ALA A 282 5.68 20.89 -15.86
C ALA A 282 5.36 21.18 -14.38
N MET A 283 4.99 20.15 -13.62
CA MET A 283 4.68 20.24 -12.19
C MET A 283 5.93 20.56 -11.36
N TYR A 284 7.11 20.03 -11.70
CA TYR A 284 8.34 20.33 -10.95
C TYR A 284 8.70 21.81 -10.96
N GLY A 285 8.37 22.53 -12.04
CA GLY A 285 8.52 23.99 -12.12
C GLY A 285 7.68 24.76 -11.09
N MET A 286 6.61 24.15 -10.56
CA MET A 286 5.77 24.70 -9.49
C MET A 286 6.31 24.35 -8.10
N ILE A 287 6.97 23.20 -7.96
CA ILE A 287 7.62 22.73 -6.72
C ILE A 287 8.87 23.56 -6.39
N LYS A 288 9.58 24.07 -7.41
CA LYS A 288 10.83 24.83 -7.26
C LYS A 288 10.64 26.33 -6.92
N LYS A 289 9.40 26.83 -6.86
CA LYS A 289 9.09 28.23 -6.56
C LYS A 289 8.68 28.41 -5.11
#